data_AF-A0A954WJA3-F1
#
_entry.id   AF-A0A954WJA3-F1
#
_cell.length_a   1.000
_cell.length_b   1.000
_cell.length_c   1.000
_cell.angle_alpha   90.00
_cell.angle_beta   90.00
_cell.angle_gamma   90.00
#
_symmetry.space_group_name_H-M   'P 1'
#
loop_
_entity.id
_entity.type
_entity.pdbx_description
1 polymer ?
#
loop_
_entity_poly.entity_id
_entity_poly.type
_entity_poly.pdbx_seq_one_letter_code
_entity_poly.pdbx_strand_id
1 'polypeptide(L)'
;IEGRSSIGRLGLFVHVTAGFGDVGFCGYWTLEMFAVQPVRIYPGVQICQIIYHQVEGDIREYQSDKYQHNQDIQPSLMFKELNPDAQPHDPQLRFTFGGH
;
A
#
# COMPACT_ATOMS: atom_id res chain seq x y z
N ILE A 1 9.21 -2.69 -3.09
CA ILE A 1 8.53 -2.20 -4.31
C ILE A 1 9.21 -0.93 -4.77
N GLU A 2 9.36 -0.74 -6.08
CA GLU A 2 9.95 0.46 -6.64
C GLU A 2 9.16 0.95 -7.87
N GLY A 3 9.05 2.26 -8.05
CA GLY A 3 8.51 2.84 -9.28
C GLY A 3 9.40 2.58 -10.49
N ARG A 4 8.83 2.56 -11.70
CA ARG A 4 9.60 2.46 -12.94
C ARG A 4 10.10 3.83 -13.39
N SER A 5 11.34 3.91 -13.89
CA SER A 5 11.93 5.18 -14.36
C SER A 5 11.05 5.88 -15.42
N SER A 6 10.47 5.13 -16.35
CA SER A 6 9.57 5.69 -17.38
C SER A 6 8.32 6.36 -16.78
N ILE A 7 7.78 5.81 -15.69
CA ILE A 7 6.62 6.35 -14.99
C ILE A 7 7.01 7.61 -14.21
N GLY A 8 8.14 7.57 -13.51
CA GLY A 8 8.69 8.74 -12.82
C GLY A 8 8.96 9.91 -13.75
N ARG A 9 9.49 9.67 -14.96
CA ARG A 9 9.74 10.70 -15.98
C ARG A 9 8.47 11.34 -16.54
N LEU A 10 7.32 10.66 -16.41
CA LEU A 10 6.01 11.24 -16.75
C LEU A 10 5.49 12.20 -15.67
N GLY A 11 6.15 12.24 -14.51
CA GLY A 11 5.72 13.01 -13.34
C GLY A 11 4.80 12.24 -12.39
N LEU A 12 4.71 10.91 -12.54
CA LEU A 12 3.98 10.04 -11.60
C LEU A 12 4.98 9.29 -10.71
N PHE A 13 4.92 9.56 -9.42
CA PHE A 13 5.79 8.96 -8.41
C PHE A 13 5.01 7.90 -7.66
N VAL A 14 5.55 6.68 -7.60
CA VAL A 14 5.10 5.67 -6.64
C VAL A 14 5.92 5.93 -5.38
N HIS A 15 5.28 6.53 -4.39
CA HIS A 15 5.89 6.74 -3.10
C HIS A 15 5.92 5.40 -2.36
N VAL A 16 7.09 5.04 -1.84
CA VAL A 16 7.24 3.78 -1.13
C VAL A 16 7.96 4.06 0.18
N THR A 17 7.21 4.59 1.16
CA THR A 17 7.74 4.90 2.50
C THR A 17 7.90 3.64 3.35
N ALA A 18 7.10 2.61 3.06
CA ALA A 18 7.24 1.25 3.59
C ALA A 18 7.64 0.28 2.46
N GLY A 19 8.79 0.51 1.82
CA GLY A 19 9.15 -0.15 0.55
C GLY A 19 9.64 -1.59 0.61
N PHE A 20 9.68 -2.18 1.78
CA PHE A 20 9.99 -3.59 1.97
C PHE A 20 8.73 -4.36 2.33
N GLY A 21 8.54 -5.50 1.66
CA GLY A 21 7.51 -6.46 2.07
C GLY A 21 8.06 -7.32 3.17
N ASP A 22 7.27 -7.50 4.21
CA ASP A 22 7.61 -8.42 5.28
C ASP A 22 7.49 -9.87 4.77
N VAL A 23 8.41 -10.73 5.21
CA VAL A 23 8.35 -12.16 4.89
C VAL A 23 7.05 -12.72 5.44
N GLY A 24 6.30 -13.48 4.63
CA GLY A 24 4.98 -14.01 5.02
C GLY A 24 3.80 -13.06 4.75
N PHE A 25 4.01 -11.85 4.21
CA PHE A 25 2.91 -11.03 3.73
C PHE A 25 2.20 -11.69 2.53
N CYS A 26 0.87 -11.71 2.59
CA CYS A 26 0.00 -12.29 1.57
C CYS A 26 -1.18 -11.34 1.32
N GLY A 27 -1.18 -10.65 0.19
CA GLY A 27 -2.22 -9.69 -0.16
C GLY A 27 -1.85 -8.83 -1.37
N TYR A 28 -2.73 -7.88 -1.68
CA TYR A 28 -2.48 -6.82 -2.65
C TYR A 28 -1.66 -5.70 -2.03
N TRP A 29 -0.69 -5.22 -2.81
CA TRP A 29 0.13 -4.08 -2.42
C TRP A 29 -0.58 -2.78 -2.74
N THR A 30 -0.94 -2.04 -1.70
CA THR A 30 -1.49 -0.68 -1.86
C THR A 30 -0.36 0.25 -2.33
N LEU A 31 -0.55 0.92 -3.46
CA LEU A 31 0.41 1.86 -4.02
C LEU A 31 0.06 3.28 -3.60
N GLU A 32 0.99 3.96 -2.94
CA GLU A 32 0.91 5.40 -2.71
C GLU A 32 1.44 6.11 -3.97
N MET A 33 0.60 6.91 -4.62
CA MET A 33 0.97 7.58 -5.87
C MET A 33 0.80 9.10 -5.76
N PHE A 34 1.75 9.84 -6.31
CA PHE A 34 1.73 11.29 -6.39
C PHE A 34 2.01 11.74 -7.82
N ALA A 35 1.15 12.59 -8.37
CA ALA A 35 1.29 13.14 -9.71
C ALA A 35 1.64 14.63 -9.64
N VAL A 36 2.78 15.01 -10.21
CA VAL A 36 3.22 16.42 -10.28
C VAL A 36 2.42 17.20 -11.31
N GLN A 37 1.98 16.53 -12.37
CA GLN A 37 1.11 17.07 -13.40
C GLN A 37 -0.04 16.08 -13.66
N PRO A 38 -1.15 16.49 -14.29
CA PRO A 38 -2.23 15.56 -14.63
C PRO A 38 -1.72 14.38 -15.46
N VAL A 39 -1.89 13.16 -14.94
CA VAL A 39 -1.51 11.91 -15.60
C VAL A 39 -2.73 10.99 -15.66
N ARG A 40 -3.01 10.42 -16.83
CA ARG A 40 -4.05 9.40 -16.99
C ARG A 40 -3.44 8.01 -16.86
N ILE A 41 -3.99 7.20 -15.97
CA ILE A 41 -3.59 5.81 -15.76
C ILE A 41 -4.70 4.91 -16.28
N TYR A 42 -4.33 3.86 -17.00
CA TYR A 42 -5.24 2.82 -17.49
C TYR A 42 -4.98 1.50 -16.76
N PRO A 43 -6.00 0.66 -16.53
CA PRO A 43 -5.81 -0.66 -15.95
C PRO A 43 -4.83 -1.52 -16.76
N GLY A 44 -4.02 -2.33 -16.08
CA GLY A 44 -3.02 -3.22 -16.69
C GLY A 44 -1.68 -2.56 -17.04
N VAL A 45 -1.56 -1.23 -16.91
CA VAL A 45 -0.26 -0.56 -17.03
C VAL A 45 0.68 -1.01 -15.92
N GLN A 46 1.90 -1.39 -16.27
CA GLN A 46 2.96 -1.71 -15.32
C GLN A 46 3.46 -0.43 -14.64
N ILE A 47 2.98 -0.15 -13.43
CA ILE A 47 3.32 1.06 -12.65
C ILE A 47 4.64 0.92 -11.88
N CYS A 48 4.83 -0.21 -11.21
CA CYS A 48 5.97 -0.48 -10.35
C CYS A 48 6.56 -1.87 -10.60
N GLN A 49 7.67 -2.16 -9.93
CA GLN A 49 8.36 -3.44 -9.95
C GLN A 49 8.65 -3.92 -8.52
N ILE A 50 8.81 -5.22 -8.36
CA ILE A 50 9.21 -5.85 -7.09
C ILE A 50 10.67 -6.26 -7.20
N ILE A 51 11.43 -5.93 -6.18
CA ILE A 51 12.81 -6.39 -6.01
C ILE A 51 12.81 -7.33 -4.81
N TYR A 52 13.39 -8.51 -4.97
CA TYR A 52 13.53 -9.50 -3.92
C TYR A 52 14.94 -9.43 -3.35
N HIS A 53 15.02 -9.42 -2.03
CA HIS A 53 16.28 -9.52 -1.28
C HIS A 53 16.30 -10.86 -0.55
N GLN A 54 17.44 -11.54 -0.58
CA GLN A 54 17.63 -12.74 0.23
C GLN A 54 17.72 -12.33 1.70
N VAL A 55 16.99 -13.05 2.56
CA VAL A 55 17.01 -12.88 4.00
C VAL A 55 17.87 -13.98 4.60
N GLU A 56 18.74 -13.62 5.56
CA GLU A 56 19.60 -14.55 6.29
C GLU A 56 19.30 -14.46 7.79
N GLY A 57 19.43 -15.60 8.49
CA GLY A 57 19.17 -15.70 9.94
C GLY A 57 17.73 -16.10 10.29
N ASP A 58 17.36 -15.87 11.55
CA ASP A 58 16.02 -16.18 12.05
C ASP A 58 14.97 -15.25 11.44
N ILE A 59 13.90 -15.83 10.90
CA ILE A 59 12.82 -15.11 10.25
C ILE A 59 11.61 -15.07 11.18
N ARG A 60 11.09 -13.86 11.41
CA ARG A 60 9.76 -13.67 11.97
C ARG A 60 8.83 -13.24 10.85
N GLU A 61 7.83 -14.08 10.57
CA GLU A 61 6.84 -13.76 9.54
C GLU A 61 5.91 -12.63 9.96
N TYR A 62 5.37 -11.95 8.95
CA TYR A 62 4.36 -10.92 9.09
C TYR A 62 3.08 -11.49 9.69
N GLN A 63 2.76 -11.02 10.89
CA GLN A 63 1.55 -11.37 11.62
C GLN A 63 0.90 -10.07 12.09
N SER A 64 -0.09 -9.58 11.33
CA SER A 64 -0.79 -8.35 11.65
C SER A 64 -2.21 -8.35 11.11
N ASP A 65 -3.17 -7.97 11.96
CA ASP A 65 -4.57 -7.76 11.58
C ASP A 65 -4.80 -6.40 10.90
N LYS A 66 -3.71 -5.70 10.53
CA LYS A 66 -3.81 -4.44 9.81
C LYS A 66 -3.97 -4.68 8.31
N TYR A 67 -3.03 -5.38 7.69
CA TYR A 67 -2.95 -5.42 6.22
C TYR A 67 -2.83 -6.83 5.63
N GLN A 68 -2.70 -7.87 6.47
CA GLN A 68 -2.61 -9.25 6.01
C GLN A 68 -3.90 -9.71 5.34
N HIS A 69 -3.80 -10.46 4.24
CA HIS A 69 -4.92 -11.02 3.46
C HIS A 69 -5.91 -9.99 2.88
N ASN A 70 -5.48 -8.75 2.68
CA ASN A 70 -6.32 -7.78 1.96
C ASN A 70 -6.61 -8.27 0.52
N GLN A 71 -7.75 -7.83 -0.03
CA GLN A 71 -8.23 -8.23 -1.36
C GLN A 71 -8.34 -7.04 -2.34
N ASP A 72 -8.04 -5.84 -1.87
CA ASP A 72 -8.10 -4.59 -2.64
C ASP A 72 -7.21 -3.51 -1.98
N ILE A 73 -7.25 -2.29 -2.51
CA ILE A 73 -6.68 -1.10 -1.88
C ILE A 73 -7.20 -0.94 -0.45
N GLN A 74 -6.28 -0.81 0.50
CA GLN A 74 -6.60 -0.72 1.92
C GLN A 74 -6.29 0.69 2.43
N PRO A 75 -7.24 1.37 3.11
CA PRO A 75 -6.92 2.62 3.80
C PRO A 75 -5.98 2.36 4.98
N SER A 76 -5.28 3.40 5.43
CA SER A 76 -4.42 3.31 6.61
C SER A 76 -5.20 2.87 7.84
N LEU A 77 -4.63 1.92 8.59
CA LEU A 77 -5.15 1.47 9.88
C LEU A 77 -4.24 1.92 11.04
N MET A 78 -3.53 3.03 10.88
CA MET A 78 -2.67 3.60 11.93
C MET A 78 -3.42 3.86 13.25
N PHE A 79 -4.72 4.15 13.20
CA PHE A 79 -5.55 4.34 14.40
C PHE A 79 -5.52 3.13 15.35
N LYS A 80 -5.35 1.90 14.84
CA LYS A 80 -5.21 0.69 15.68
C LYS A 80 -3.95 0.71 16.55
N GLU A 81 -2.91 1.42 16.14
CA GLU A 81 -1.70 1.62 16.95
C GLU A 81 -1.89 2.72 17.99
N LEU A 82 -2.68 3.75 17.66
CA LEU A 82 -2.94 4.88 18.55
C LEU A 82 -3.95 4.55 19.64
N ASN A 83 -4.86 3.61 19.38
CA ASN A 83 -5.87 3.16 20.35
C ASN A 83 -6.16 1.66 20.19
N PRO A 84 -5.32 0.78 20.77
CA PRO A 84 -5.43 -0.67 20.62
C PRO A 84 -6.69 -1.27 21.28
N ASP A 85 -7.28 -0.57 22.25
CA ASP A 85 -8.47 -1.00 22.98
C ASP A 85 -9.78 -0.45 22.37
N ALA A 86 -9.70 0.28 21.25
CA ALA A 86 -10.87 0.82 20.57
C ALA A 86 -11.78 -0.32 20.07
N GLN A 87 -13.08 -0.20 20.37
CA GLN A 87 -14.09 -1.17 19.92
C GLN A 87 -14.13 -1.23 18.37
N PRO A 88 -14.40 -2.40 17.76
CA PRO A 88 -14.36 -2.59 16.30
C PRO A 88 -15.28 -1.67 15.47
N HIS A 89 -16.26 -1.06 16.12
CA HIS A 89 -17.23 -0.13 15.52
C HIS A 89 -16.76 1.33 15.58
N ASP A 90 -15.47 1.59 15.34
CA ASP A 90 -15.01 2.94 14.99
C ASP A 90 -15.54 3.27 13.59
N PRO A 91 -16.46 4.24 13.43
CA PRO A 91 -17.03 4.60 12.15
C PRO A 91 -15.96 5.40 11.40
N GLN A 92 -14.99 4.71 10.80
CA GLN A 92 -14.23 5.31 9.72
C GLN A 92 -15.22 5.99 8.79
N LEU A 93 -15.09 7.31 8.64
CA LEU A 93 -15.88 8.09 7.71
C LEU A 93 -15.75 7.41 6.35
N ARG A 94 -16.84 6.75 5.92
CA ARG A 94 -16.94 6.23 4.57
C ARG A 94 -16.89 7.45 3.67
N PHE A 95 -15.73 7.70 3.06
CA PHE A 95 -15.61 8.73 2.05
C PHE A 95 -16.55 8.34 0.90
N THR A 96 -17.68 9.05 0.80
CA THR A 96 -18.58 8.94 -0.33
C THR A 96 -17.90 9.56 -1.53
N PHE A 97 -17.12 8.77 -2.27
CA PHE A 97 -16.70 9.17 -3.61
C PHE A 97 -17.92 9.06 -4.53
N GLY A 98 -18.46 10.21 -4.94
CA GLY A 98 -19.52 10.31 -5.95
C GLY A 98 -20.94 10.35 -5.36
N GLY A 99 -21.44 11.55 -5.15
CA GLY A 99 -22.86 11.84 -4.94
C GLY A 99 -23.21 13.16 -5.62
N HIS A 100 -23.64 13.07 -6.87
CA HIS A 100 -24.63 14.00 -7.43
C HIS A 100 -26.01 13.41 -7.17
#